data_AF-A0ABD5KVN5-F1
#
_entry.id   AF-A0ABD5KVN5-F1
#
_cell.length_a   1.000
_cell.length_b   1.000
_cell.length_c   1.000
_cell.angle_alpha   90.00
_cell.angle_beta   90.00
_cell.angle_gamma   90.00
#
_symmetry.space_group_name_H-M   'P 1'
#
loop_
_entity.id
_entity.type
_entity.pdbx_description
1 polymer ?
#
loop_
_entity_poly.entity_id
_entity_poly.type
_entity_poly.pdbx_seq_one_letter_code
_entity_poly.pdbx_strand_id
1 'polypeptide(L)' 'MDNRSLGLFLVGIGTVFLILALTLHIAGLLYGVILGSSILLNVSGAGILMKFIADEKLANL' A
#
# COMPACT_ATOMS: atom_id res chain seq x y z
N MET A 1 -7.97 -12.61 5.89
CA MET A 1 -7.53 -12.45 4.49
C MET A 1 -6.17 -13.10 4.37
N ASP A 2 -5.91 -13.80 3.28
CA ASP A 2 -4.57 -14.28 2.95
C ASP A 2 -3.60 -13.12 2.63
N ASN A 3 -2.30 -13.40 2.58
CA ASN A 3 -1.27 -12.38 2.36
C ASN A 3 -1.43 -11.64 1.03
N ARG A 4 -1.86 -12.33 -0.04
CA ARG A 4 -2.10 -11.69 -1.34
C ARG A 4 -3.25 -10.69 -1.24
N SER A 5 -4.39 -11.13 -0.73
CA SER A 5 -5.58 -10.29 -0.54
C SER A 5 -5.29 -9.11 0.37
N LEU A 6 -4.56 -9.33 1.48
CA LEU A 6 -4.20 -8.29 2.43
C LEU A 6 -3.25 -7.26 1.82
N GLY A 7 -2.20 -7.70 1.12
CA GLY A 7 -1.29 -6.75 0.49
C GLY A 7 -1.94 -5.97 -0.65
N LEU A 8 -2.83 -6.60 -1.44
CA LEU A 8 -3.60 -5.89 -2.48
C LEU A 8 -4.54 -4.85 -1.87
N PHE A 9 -5.16 -5.17 -0.74
CA PHE A 9 -6.00 -4.24 0.00
C PHE A 9 -5.21 -3.04 0.54
N LEU A 10 -4.04 -3.28 1.15
CA LEU A 10 -3.16 -2.22 1.63
C LEU A 10 -2.68 -1.30 0.50
N VAL A 11 -2.21 -1.87 -0.62
CA VAL A 11 -1.81 -1.09 -1.81
C VAL A 11 -3.01 -0.33 -2.38
N GLY A 12 -4.19 -0.95 -2.42
CA GLY A 12 -5.41 -0.31 -2.91
C GLY A 12 -5.77 0.94 -2.09
N ILE A 13 -5.85 0.82 -0.76
CA ILE A 13 -6.14 1.97 0.11
C ILE A 13 -5.02 3.01 0.03
N GLY A 14 -3.75 2.57 0.06
CA GLY A 14 -2.62 3.47 -0.09
C GLY A 14 -2.68 4.26 -1.40
N THR A 15 -3.04 3.62 -2.51
CA THR A 15 -3.21 4.27 -3.81
C THR A 15 -4.37 5.27 -3.81
N VAL A 16 -5.50 4.96 -3.16
CA VAL A 16 -6.60 5.92 -2.98
C VAL A 16 -6.13 7.15 -2.21
N PHE A 17 -5.38 6.97 -1.12
CA PHE A 17 -4.83 8.10 -0.35
C PHE A 17 -3.78 8.88 -1.16
N LEU A 18 -2.99 8.21 -1.99
CA LEU A 18 -2.06 8.89 -2.91
C LEU A 18 -2.80 9.79 -3.89
N ILE A 19 -3.82 9.25 -4.57
CA ILE A 19 -4.64 10.00 -5.51
C ILE A 19 -5.31 11.17 -4.78
N LEU A 20 -5.85 10.93 -3.58
CA LEU A 20 -6.46 11.97 -2.78
C LEU A 20 -5.43 13.07 -2.42
N ALA A 21 -4.22 12.72 -1.99
CA ALA A 21 -3.18 13.70 -1.69
C ALA A 21 -2.79 14.53 -2.92
N LEU A 22 -2.69 13.90 -4.10
CA LEU A 22 -2.30 14.58 -5.35
C LEU A 22 -3.42 15.45 -5.95
N THR A 23 -4.68 15.09 -5.72
CA THR A 23 -5.85 15.80 -6.29
C THR A 23 -6.38 16.88 -5.37
N LEU A 24 -6.24 16.70 -4.06
CA LEU A 24 -6.72 17.65 -3.07
C LEU A 24 -5.68 18.77 -2.89
N HIS A 25 -6.05 19.98 -3.27
CA HIS A 25 -5.19 21.16 -3.15
C HIS A 25 -5.13 21.69 -1.70
N ILE A 26 -4.66 20.84 -0.79
CA ILE A 26 -4.49 21.12 0.63
C ILE A 26 -3.00 21.16 1.00
N ALA A 27 -2.65 22.02 1.94
CA ALA A 27 -1.30 22.14 2.48
C ALA A 27 -1.31 21.96 4.00
N GLY A 28 -0.13 21.68 4.56
CA GLY A 28 0.05 21.56 6.02
C GLY A 28 -0.11 20.14 6.55
N LEU A 29 -0.40 20.02 7.85
CA LEU A 29 -0.35 18.75 8.58
C LEU A 29 -1.23 17.66 7.96
N LEU A 30 -2.44 18.00 7.54
CA LEU A 30 -3.38 17.04 6.98
C LEU A 30 -2.86 16.42 5.67
N TYR A 31 -2.22 17.22 4.81
CA TYR A 31 -1.57 16.73 3.60
C TYR A 31 -0.45 15.73 3.95
N GLY A 32 0.39 16.09 4.93
CA GLY A 32 1.45 15.22 5.42
C GLY A 32 0.93 13.90 5.99
N VAL A 33 -0.18 13.93 6.72
CA VAL A 33 -0.83 12.72 7.27
C VAL A 33 -1.36 11.83 6.13
N ILE A 34 -2.10 12.38 5.17
CA ILE A 34 -2.66 11.60 4.05
C ILE A 34 -1.54 10.99 3.21
N LEU A 35 -0.54 11.79 2.84
CA LEU A 35 0.60 11.32 2.04
C LEU A 35 1.45 10.31 2.81
N GLY A 36 1.73 10.57 4.10
CA GLY A 36 2.47 9.65 4.96
C GLY A 36 1.75 8.31 5.12
N SER A 37 0.45 8.33 5.39
CA SER A 37 -0.38 7.12 5.45
C SER A 37 -0.38 6.37 4.11
N SER A 38 -0.48 7.07 2.99
CA SER A 38 -0.38 6.47 1.65
C SER A 38 0.93 5.71 1.44
N ILE A 39 2.06 6.34 1.81
CA ILE A 39 3.38 5.73 1.67
C ILE A 39 3.49 4.49 2.54
N LEU A 40 3.12 4.58 3.81
CA LEU A 40 3.18 3.44 4.74
C LEU A 40 2.34 2.27 4.24
N LEU A 41 1.10 2.53 3.82
CA LEU A 41 0.19 1.50 3.31
C LEU A 41 0.73 0.84 2.03
N ASN A 42 1.24 1.62 1.08
CA ASN A 42 1.80 1.08 -0.16
C ASN A 42 3.07 0.27 0.07
N VAL A 43 4.01 0.77 0.88
CA VAL A 43 5.25 0.06 1.19
C VAL A 43 4.98 -1.24 1.95
N SER A 44 4.12 -1.20 2.97
CA SER A 44 3.73 -2.40 3.71
C SER A 44 2.97 -3.39 2.82
N GLY A 45 2.01 -2.92 2.02
CA GLY A 45 1.26 -3.77 1.10
C GLY A 45 2.15 -4.42 0.04
N ALA A 46 3.08 -3.66 -0.55
CA ALA A 46 4.05 -4.18 -1.50
C ALA A 46 4.99 -5.21 -0.86
N GLY A 47 5.47 -4.97 0.36
CA GLY A 47 6.29 -5.94 1.10
C GLY A 47 5.56 -7.26 1.35
N ILE A 48 4.27 -7.20 1.68
CA ILE A 48 3.44 -8.40 1.88
C ILE A 48 3.19 -9.13 0.56
N LEU A 49 2.96 -8.41 -0.54
CA LEU A 49 2.86 -9.01 -1.88
C LEU A 49 4.16 -9.71 -2.28
N MET A 50 5.31 -9.04 -2.08
CA MET A 50 6.61 -9.62 -2.41
C MET A 50 6.86 -10.89 -1.62
N LYS A 51 6.50 -10.91 -0.33
CA LYS A 51 6.58 -12.12 0.49
C LYS A 51 5.68 -13.23 -0.07
N PHE A 52 4.43 -12.92 -0.39
CA PHE A 52 3.52 -13.89 -1.02
C PHE A 52 4.07 -14.48 -2.32
N ILE A 53 4.62 -13.63 -3.20
CA ILE A 53 5.23 -14.07 -4.47
C ILE A 53 6.45 -14.96 -4.22
N ALA A 54 7.29 -14.62 -3.24
CA ALA A 54 8.45 -15.42 -2.87
C ALA A 54 8.04 -16.79 -2.32
N ASP A 55 7.02 -16.83 -1.46
CA ASP A 55 6.48 -18.06 -0.88
C ASP A 55 5.86 -18.96 -1.97
N GLU A 56 5.06 -18.39 -2.90
CA GLU A 56 4.54 -19.15 -4.04
C GLU A 56 5.65 -19.68 -4.95
N LYS A 57 6.68 -18.89 -5.21
CA LYS A 57 7.81 -19.33 -6.03
C LYS A 57 8.55 -20.51 -5.38
N LEU A 58 8.73 -20.48 -4.05
CA LEU A 58 9.38 -21.56 -3.31
C LEU A 58 8.55 -22.85 -3.31
N ALA A 59 7.22 -22.73 -3.21
CA ALA A 59 6.32 -23.88 -3.18
C ALA A 59 6.20 -24.62 -4.53
N ASN A 60 6.54 -23.96 -5.64
CA ASN A 60 6.49 -24.51 -7.00
C ASN A 60 7.86 -24.99 -7.52
N LEU A 61 8.84 -25.20 -6.63
CA LEU A 61 10.23 -25.56 -6.93
C LEU A 61 10.55 -26.97 -6.40
#